data_AF-A0A109JV80-F1
#
_entry.id   AF-A0A109JV80-F1
#
_cell.length_a   1.000
_cell.length_b   1.000
_cell.length_c   1.000
_cell.angle_alpha   90.00
_cell.angle_beta   90.00
_cell.angle_gamma   90.00
#
_symmetry.space_group_name_H-M   'P 1'
#
loop_
_entity.id
_entity.type
_entity.pdbx_description
1 polymer ?
#
loop_
_entity_poly.entity_id
_entity_poly.type
_entity_poly.pdbx_seq_one_letter_code
_entity_poly.pdbx_strand_id
1 'polypeptide(L)'
;MRSPNRKEAINKYIELFQAAFDELHEAVVANAKAATHISRHHDYPNMSRLDTGFPAFGQFGFYNEATPRDYLSLVRPNRILGLLAGYQRPEVGFPKGEKLAAFLRGDNLGKRLDLWRYDGEPSDGPIDILVGGCVERYIHLYGVDAAIDAKRRDKVIFPVMFGTISKTLNVSLVVPIAMTHFDVDRFRLSETTYITRIPRKMQLARARMSTMGTGAVSSVVGAATHAFVSRQWTVGETNNIHEVRNSLSWLAPDAMNAIDSFFGALRVATGVRTGFAQALWVPNGWALDYFCDLTPVYGATLRQYPNEFDNYGWLEQRTPITRGQLEDVRRIYGRIVESKSEAVRLALKRLNGCLTRTDAADAILDGTIGLELLLGDDQNQSLSYKLRLRAGVLSRLSGDTTRDAAKTAAQVKQLYAARSAIVHGIRRKETKKTSEPADTRYEKERLLASDLLRFILDVLLTHPEYQTPGKIDEDLLLGGAGIEKMGPGPRRSRTKSL
;
A
#
# COMPACT_ATOMS: atom_id res chain seq x y z
N MET A 1 -15.73 -11.97 -32.46
CA MET A 1 -17.11 -11.60 -32.85
C MET A 1 -18.00 -11.58 -31.61
N ARG A 2 -18.54 -10.42 -31.20
CA ARG A 2 -19.52 -10.34 -30.10
C ARG A 2 -20.86 -10.87 -30.63
N SER A 3 -21.44 -11.90 -30.02
CA SER A 3 -22.75 -12.40 -30.44
C SER A 3 -23.81 -11.30 -30.27
N PRO A 4 -24.79 -11.14 -31.18
CA PRO A 4 -25.87 -10.17 -31.07
C PRO A 4 -26.56 -10.18 -29.70
N ASN A 5 -26.71 -11.39 -29.14
CA ASN A 5 -27.36 -11.68 -27.87
C ASN A 5 -26.69 -11.01 -26.64
N ARG A 6 -25.35 -10.85 -26.63
CA ARG A 6 -24.67 -10.25 -25.47
C ARG A 6 -24.89 -8.74 -25.35
N LYS A 7 -25.00 -8.03 -26.48
CA LYS A 7 -25.23 -6.59 -26.48
C LYS A 7 -26.64 -6.27 -25.98
N GLU A 8 -27.61 -7.05 -26.43
CA GLU A 8 -29.01 -6.96 -25.98
C GLU A 8 -29.15 -7.27 -24.49
N ALA A 9 -28.50 -8.34 -24.00
CA ALA A 9 -28.47 -8.66 -22.57
C ALA A 9 -27.87 -7.53 -21.72
N ILE A 10 -26.76 -6.90 -22.18
CA ILE A 10 -26.17 -5.75 -21.47
C ILE A 10 -27.12 -4.56 -21.45
N ASN A 11 -27.75 -4.23 -22.58
CA ASN A 11 -28.73 -3.15 -22.63
C ASN A 11 -29.92 -3.42 -21.70
N LYS A 12 -30.38 -4.67 -21.64
CA LYS A 12 -31.46 -5.06 -20.74
C LYS A 12 -31.04 -4.98 -19.27
N TYR A 13 -29.80 -5.37 -18.95
CA TYR A 13 -29.25 -5.22 -17.61
C TYR A 13 -29.21 -3.73 -17.20
N ILE A 14 -28.79 -2.83 -18.10
CA ILE A 14 -28.77 -1.39 -17.85
C ILE A 14 -30.18 -0.87 -17.55
N GLU A 15 -31.15 -1.19 -18.41
CA GLU A 15 -32.55 -0.75 -18.27
C GLU A 15 -33.14 -1.22 -16.93
N LEU A 16 -32.96 -2.50 -16.59
CA LEU A 16 -33.48 -3.08 -15.36
C LEU A 16 -32.79 -2.51 -14.11
N PHE A 17 -31.47 -2.27 -14.17
CA PHE A 17 -30.74 -1.65 -13.06
C PHE A 17 -31.20 -0.22 -12.83
N GLN A 18 -31.34 0.57 -13.90
CA GLN A 18 -31.85 1.94 -13.81
C GLN A 18 -33.26 1.98 -13.23
N ALA A 19 -34.17 1.09 -13.67
CA ALA A 19 -35.52 1.01 -13.12
C ALA A 19 -35.55 0.62 -11.64
N ALA A 20 -34.70 -0.33 -11.22
CA ALA A 20 -34.56 -0.71 -9.81
C ALA A 20 -33.96 0.42 -8.96
N PHE A 21 -32.99 1.15 -9.51
CA PHE A 21 -32.41 2.33 -8.87
C PHE A 21 -33.47 3.42 -8.68
N ASP A 22 -34.23 3.76 -9.71
CA ASP A 22 -35.22 4.84 -9.67
C ASP A 22 -36.32 4.53 -8.64
N GLU A 23 -36.84 3.29 -8.64
CA GLU A 23 -37.84 2.82 -7.65
C GLU A 23 -37.32 2.94 -6.21
N LEU A 24 -36.11 2.44 -5.93
CA LEU A 24 -35.55 2.50 -4.58
C LEU A 24 -35.21 3.94 -4.17
N HIS A 25 -34.71 4.76 -5.09
CA HIS A 25 -34.42 6.17 -4.84
C HIS A 25 -35.69 6.94 -4.47
N GLU A 26 -36.76 6.80 -5.24
CA GLU A 26 -38.06 7.43 -4.95
C GLU A 26 -38.59 7.02 -3.57
N ALA A 27 -38.52 5.72 -3.25
CA ALA A 27 -38.93 5.22 -1.93
C ALA A 27 -38.08 5.82 -0.79
N VAL A 28 -36.76 5.85 -0.95
CA VAL A 28 -35.85 6.44 0.06
C VAL A 28 -36.11 7.92 0.25
N VAL A 29 -36.28 8.69 -0.82
CA VAL A 29 -36.56 10.14 -0.74
C VAL A 29 -37.92 10.41 -0.11
N ALA A 30 -38.96 9.65 -0.46
CA ALA A 30 -40.28 9.78 0.15
C ALA A 30 -40.24 9.53 1.67
N ASN A 31 -39.56 8.46 2.09
CA ASN A 31 -39.39 8.14 3.51
C ASN A 31 -38.52 9.18 4.23
N ALA A 32 -37.45 9.67 3.59
CA ALA A 32 -36.59 10.69 4.18
C ALA A 32 -37.31 12.03 4.41
N LYS A 33 -38.26 12.40 3.54
CA LYS A 33 -39.11 13.60 3.70
C LYS A 33 -40.16 13.44 4.79
N ALA A 34 -40.65 12.22 5.02
CA ALA A 34 -41.62 11.92 6.07
C ALA A 34 -40.98 11.65 7.45
N ALA A 35 -39.70 11.29 7.47
CA ALA A 35 -39.00 10.90 8.69
C ALA A 35 -38.70 12.11 9.60
N THR A 36 -39.04 11.98 10.88
CA THR A 36 -38.63 12.93 11.93
C THR A 36 -37.17 12.75 12.34
N HIS A 37 -36.62 11.55 12.15
CA HIS A 37 -35.23 11.21 12.44
C HIS A 37 -34.69 10.20 11.43
N ILE A 38 -33.45 10.40 10.99
CA ILE A 38 -32.71 9.48 10.12
C ILE A 38 -31.43 9.08 10.86
N SER A 39 -31.16 7.78 10.95
CA SER A 39 -29.95 7.26 11.58
C SER A 39 -28.68 7.76 10.89
N ARG A 40 -27.54 7.65 11.55
CA ARG A 40 -26.24 8.14 11.06
C ARG A 40 -25.25 6.99 10.91
N HIS A 41 -24.37 7.11 9.92
CA HIS A 41 -23.22 6.22 9.72
C HIS A 41 -22.14 6.47 10.79
N HIS A 42 -22.32 5.89 11.97
CA HIS A 42 -21.37 6.01 13.09
C HIS A 42 -19.96 5.48 12.76
N ASP A 43 -19.84 4.61 11.75
CA ASP A 43 -18.57 4.10 11.21
C ASP A 43 -17.96 5.00 10.13
N TYR A 44 -18.59 6.15 9.81
CA TYR A 44 -18.02 7.10 8.87
C TYR A 44 -16.77 7.77 9.49
N PRO A 45 -15.63 7.72 8.79
CA PRO A 45 -14.38 8.23 9.34
C PRO A 45 -14.37 9.76 9.37
N ASN A 46 -13.77 10.31 10.42
CA ASN A 46 -13.35 11.69 10.48
C ASN A 46 -11.83 11.78 10.30
N MET A 47 -11.36 12.85 9.68
CA MET A 47 -9.93 13.14 9.53
C MET A 47 -9.62 14.52 10.09
N SER A 48 -8.74 14.58 11.08
CA SER A 48 -8.08 15.79 11.56
C SER A 48 -6.60 15.78 11.13
N ARG A 49 -5.88 16.86 11.47
CA ARG A 49 -4.45 17.01 11.19
C ARG A 49 -3.72 17.29 12.50
N LEU A 50 -2.63 16.57 12.72
CA LEU A 50 -1.73 16.77 13.86
C LEU A 50 -0.78 17.96 13.59
N ASP A 51 -0.14 18.46 14.64
CA ASP A 51 0.88 19.53 14.53
C ASP A 51 2.11 19.08 13.72
N THR A 52 2.38 17.78 13.69
CA THR A 52 3.38 17.16 12.79
C THR A 52 2.96 17.18 11.32
N GLY A 53 1.71 17.54 11.03
CA GLY A 53 1.15 17.58 9.70
C GLY A 53 0.62 16.24 9.19
N PHE A 54 0.74 15.16 9.97
CA PHE A 54 0.15 13.86 9.65
C PHE A 54 -1.38 13.86 9.83
N PRO A 55 -2.12 13.07 9.02
CA PRO A 55 -3.54 12.82 9.27
C PRO A 55 -3.73 12.02 10.55
N ALA A 56 -4.76 12.36 11.31
CA ALA A 56 -5.29 11.53 12.39
C ALA A 56 -6.74 11.17 12.09
N PHE A 57 -7.11 9.92 12.36
CA PHE A 57 -8.45 9.42 12.09
C PHE A 57 -9.16 9.11 13.41
N GLY A 58 -10.44 9.47 13.43
CA GLY A 58 -11.39 9.05 14.45
C GLY A 58 -12.68 8.61 13.80
N GLN A 59 -13.61 8.10 14.59
CA GLN A 59 -14.99 7.89 14.16
C GLN A 59 -15.84 9.04 14.70
N PHE A 60 -16.78 9.51 13.90
CA PHE A 60 -17.77 10.44 14.43
C PHE A 60 -18.68 9.68 15.40
N GLY A 61 -18.76 10.14 16.65
CA GLY A 61 -19.69 9.57 17.62
C GLY A 61 -21.15 9.69 17.17
N PHE A 62 -22.03 8.86 17.75
CA PHE A 62 -23.46 8.75 17.38
C PHE A 62 -24.21 10.09 17.29
N TYR A 63 -23.79 11.09 18.06
CA TYR A 63 -24.47 12.39 18.17
C TYR A 63 -23.89 13.50 17.27
N ASN A 64 -22.82 13.26 16.52
CA ASN A 64 -22.20 14.32 15.71
C ASN A 64 -23.03 14.64 14.45
N GLU A 65 -23.45 15.90 14.29
CA GLU A 65 -24.30 16.35 13.18
C GLU A 65 -23.61 16.34 11.82
N ALA A 66 -22.27 16.35 11.78
CA ALA A 66 -21.49 16.27 10.56
C ALA A 66 -21.42 14.84 9.98
N THR A 67 -21.88 13.82 10.71
CA THR A 67 -21.89 12.44 10.24
C THR A 67 -22.91 12.24 9.12
N PRO A 68 -22.53 11.56 8.01
CA PRO A 68 -23.48 11.22 6.97
C PRO A 68 -24.67 10.40 7.50
N ARG A 69 -25.87 10.74 7.01
CA ARG A 69 -27.10 10.03 7.33
C ARG A 69 -27.15 8.68 6.62
N ASP A 70 -27.62 7.65 7.29
CA ASP A 70 -27.90 6.33 6.72
C ASP A 70 -29.32 6.34 6.17
N TYR A 71 -29.44 6.66 4.88
CA TYR A 71 -30.73 6.77 4.20
C TYR A 71 -31.35 5.41 3.89
N LEU A 72 -30.54 4.35 3.77
CA LEU A 72 -31.05 3.02 3.45
C LEU A 72 -31.77 2.38 4.63
N SER A 73 -31.39 2.70 5.86
CA SER A 73 -32.07 2.20 7.07
C SER A 73 -33.58 2.52 7.10
N LEU A 74 -34.01 3.59 6.44
CA LEU A 74 -35.40 4.03 6.37
C LEU A 74 -36.30 3.07 5.60
N VAL A 75 -35.74 2.39 4.59
CA VAL A 75 -36.49 1.46 3.74
C VAL A 75 -36.07 0.01 4.05
N ARG A 76 -34.89 -0.18 4.64
CA ARG A 76 -34.29 -1.50 4.90
C ARG A 76 -33.53 -1.47 6.23
N PRO A 77 -34.18 -1.82 7.36
CA PRO A 77 -33.47 -1.86 8.64
C PRO A 77 -32.31 -2.86 8.59
N ASN A 78 -31.16 -2.45 9.11
CA ASN A 78 -29.98 -3.31 9.24
C ASN A 78 -30.34 -4.60 10.01
N ARG A 79 -29.96 -5.75 9.43
CA ARG A 79 -30.41 -7.09 9.85
C ARG A 79 -30.20 -7.41 11.34
N ILE A 80 -29.20 -6.83 12.01
CA ILE A 80 -28.88 -7.19 13.42
C ILE A 80 -29.70 -6.38 14.43
N LEU A 81 -29.89 -5.07 14.23
CA LEU A 81 -30.67 -4.24 15.15
C LEU A 81 -32.18 -4.46 14.98
N GLY A 82 -32.63 -4.73 13.75
CA GLY A 82 -34.03 -5.09 13.45
C GLY A 82 -34.45 -6.45 14.03
N LEU A 83 -33.50 -7.36 14.26
CA LEU A 83 -33.74 -8.66 14.92
C LEU A 83 -33.93 -8.53 16.44
N LEU A 84 -33.35 -7.50 17.08
CA LEU A 84 -33.43 -7.27 18.53
C LEU A 84 -34.53 -6.28 18.94
N ALA A 85 -34.91 -5.36 18.05
CA ALA A 85 -35.81 -4.25 18.38
C ALA A 85 -37.29 -4.47 18.03
N GLY A 86 -37.70 -5.65 17.56
CA GLY A 86 -39.11 -5.96 17.25
C GLY A 86 -39.77 -5.06 16.19
N TYR A 87 -38.98 -4.29 15.44
CA TYR A 87 -39.48 -3.43 14.37
C TYR A 87 -39.80 -4.28 13.14
N GLN A 88 -41.09 -4.50 12.87
CA GLN A 88 -41.55 -5.05 11.59
C GLN A 88 -41.40 -4.01 10.48
N ARG A 89 -40.86 -4.46 9.34
CA ARG A 89 -40.62 -3.66 8.13
C ARG A 89 -41.91 -2.98 7.65
N PRO A 90 -41.85 -1.77 7.07
CA PRO A 90 -42.54 -1.55 5.82
C PRO A 90 -41.76 -2.32 4.74
N GLU A 91 -42.24 -3.50 4.33
CA GLU A 91 -41.82 -4.06 3.04
C GLU A 91 -42.43 -3.17 1.97
N VAL A 92 -41.73 -2.09 1.62
CA VAL A 92 -41.90 -1.56 0.27
C VAL A 92 -41.42 -2.70 -0.62
N GLY A 93 -42.37 -3.42 -1.23
CA GLY A 93 -42.05 -4.42 -2.24
C GLY A 93 -41.07 -3.79 -3.22
N PHE A 94 -40.04 -4.53 -3.62
CA PHE A 94 -39.00 -4.04 -4.53
C PHE A 94 -39.11 -4.71 -5.90
N PRO A 95 -40.27 -4.60 -6.58
CA PRO A 95 -40.59 -5.42 -7.75
C PRO A 95 -39.69 -5.13 -8.95
N LYS A 96 -39.13 -3.92 -9.09
CA LYS A 96 -38.13 -3.66 -10.15
C LYS A 96 -36.80 -4.34 -9.82
N GLY A 97 -36.43 -4.40 -8.54
CA GLY A 97 -35.29 -5.18 -8.05
C GLY A 97 -35.47 -6.68 -8.26
N GLU A 98 -36.64 -7.23 -7.93
CA GLU A 98 -36.99 -8.63 -8.18
C GLU A 98 -36.92 -8.96 -9.68
N LYS A 99 -37.43 -8.08 -10.55
CA LYS A 99 -37.31 -8.24 -12.01
C LYS A 99 -35.86 -8.25 -12.48
N LEU A 100 -35.03 -7.38 -11.93
CA LEU A 100 -33.60 -7.36 -12.19
C LEU A 100 -32.92 -8.67 -11.74
N ALA A 101 -33.22 -9.13 -10.53
CA ALA A 101 -32.67 -10.37 -9.98
C ALA A 101 -33.11 -11.60 -10.79
N ALA A 102 -34.38 -11.67 -11.18
CA ALA A 102 -34.92 -12.74 -12.02
C ALA A 102 -34.23 -12.78 -13.40
N PHE A 103 -34.03 -11.62 -14.05
CA PHE A 103 -33.27 -11.54 -15.29
C PHE A 103 -31.85 -12.05 -15.13
N LEU A 104 -31.13 -11.60 -14.09
CA LEU A 104 -29.74 -11.99 -13.86
C LEU A 104 -29.60 -13.47 -13.48
N ARG A 105 -30.57 -14.07 -12.78
CA ARG A 105 -30.59 -15.51 -12.52
C ARG A 105 -30.68 -16.34 -13.80
N GLY A 106 -31.43 -15.85 -14.79
CA GLY A 106 -31.61 -16.52 -16.09
C GLY A 106 -30.51 -16.26 -17.12
N ASP A 107 -29.65 -15.26 -16.90
CA ASP A 107 -28.66 -14.80 -17.88
C ASP A 107 -27.20 -15.06 -17.44
N ASN A 108 -26.31 -15.24 -18.41
CA ASN A 108 -24.88 -15.38 -18.18
C ASN A 108 -24.25 -14.18 -17.44
N LEU A 109 -24.84 -12.98 -17.52
CA LEU A 109 -24.39 -11.79 -16.82
C LEU A 109 -24.51 -11.92 -15.29
N GLY A 110 -25.47 -12.70 -14.78
CA GLY A 110 -25.67 -12.87 -13.33
C GLY A 110 -24.88 -14.01 -12.70
N LYS A 111 -24.13 -14.79 -13.48
CA LYS A 111 -23.40 -15.97 -12.98
C LYS A 111 -22.42 -15.69 -11.84
N ARG A 112 -21.91 -14.46 -11.71
CA ARG A 112 -20.90 -14.07 -10.72
C ARG A 112 -21.50 -13.49 -9.43
N LEU A 113 -22.82 -13.36 -9.34
CA LEU A 113 -23.54 -12.59 -8.31
C LEU A 113 -24.11 -13.42 -7.15
N ASP A 114 -23.86 -14.73 -7.11
CA ASP A 114 -24.30 -15.64 -6.05
C ASP A 114 -25.78 -15.44 -5.66
N LEU A 115 -26.64 -15.44 -6.69
CA LEU A 115 -28.09 -15.20 -6.59
C LEU A 115 -28.90 -16.40 -6.09
N TRP A 116 -28.22 -17.36 -5.46
CA TRP A 116 -28.77 -18.60 -4.95
C TRP A 116 -28.25 -18.83 -3.53
N ARG A 117 -29.13 -19.25 -2.64
CA ARG A 117 -28.80 -19.63 -1.27
C ARG A 117 -28.19 -21.04 -1.24
N TYR A 118 -27.61 -21.40 -0.10
CA TYR A 118 -27.02 -22.73 0.10
C TYR A 118 -28.04 -23.88 -0.02
N ASP A 119 -29.31 -23.61 0.31
CA ASP A 119 -30.44 -24.54 0.17
C ASP A 119 -30.99 -24.62 -1.27
N GLY A 120 -30.41 -23.88 -2.21
CA GLY A 120 -30.83 -23.83 -3.62
C GLY A 120 -31.95 -22.82 -3.90
N GLU A 121 -32.45 -22.11 -2.90
CA GLU A 121 -33.50 -21.10 -3.09
C GLU A 121 -32.94 -19.81 -3.71
N PRO A 122 -33.69 -19.12 -4.59
CA PRO A 122 -33.29 -17.82 -5.11
C PRO A 122 -33.02 -16.78 -4.00
N SER A 123 -32.03 -15.92 -4.24
CA SER A 123 -31.68 -14.81 -3.34
C SER A 123 -31.57 -13.49 -4.10
N ASP A 124 -32.43 -12.54 -3.76
CA ASP A 124 -32.37 -11.18 -4.31
C ASP A 124 -31.47 -10.25 -3.47
N GLY A 125 -30.97 -10.75 -2.33
CA GLY A 125 -30.12 -10.02 -1.39
C GLY A 125 -28.86 -9.36 -2.01
N PRO A 126 -28.12 -10.03 -2.92
CA PRO A 126 -26.98 -9.40 -3.60
C PRO A 126 -27.41 -8.19 -4.45
N ILE A 127 -28.53 -8.29 -5.16
CA ILE A 127 -29.07 -7.19 -5.98
C ILE A 127 -29.50 -6.04 -5.10
N ASP A 128 -30.16 -6.35 -3.99
CA ASP A 128 -30.57 -5.39 -2.98
C ASP A 128 -29.41 -4.55 -2.46
N ILE A 129 -28.29 -5.20 -2.12
CA ILE A 129 -27.09 -4.52 -1.62
C ILE A 129 -26.48 -3.64 -2.72
N LEU A 130 -26.41 -4.13 -3.96
CA LEU A 130 -25.80 -3.40 -5.07
C LEU A 130 -26.59 -2.15 -5.45
N VAL A 131 -27.91 -2.28 -5.61
CA VAL A 131 -28.78 -1.14 -5.95
C VAL A 131 -28.84 -0.17 -4.78
N GLY A 132 -28.98 -0.67 -3.55
CA GLY A 132 -28.97 0.14 -2.33
C GLY A 132 -27.72 1.00 -2.22
N GLY A 133 -26.53 0.40 -2.36
CA GLY A 133 -25.26 1.14 -2.31
C GLY A 133 -25.14 2.20 -3.40
N CYS A 134 -25.72 1.98 -4.59
CA CYS A 134 -25.78 2.99 -5.64
C CYS A 134 -26.71 4.15 -5.26
N VAL A 135 -27.92 3.88 -4.77
CA VAL A 135 -28.88 4.90 -4.35
C VAL A 135 -28.31 5.75 -3.23
N GLU A 136 -27.75 5.12 -2.20
CA GLU A 136 -27.13 5.82 -1.08
C GLU A 136 -25.99 6.72 -1.55
N ARG A 137 -25.07 6.21 -2.37
CA ARG A 137 -24.00 7.01 -2.95
C ARG A 137 -24.52 8.21 -3.73
N TYR A 138 -25.56 8.03 -4.54
CA TYR A 138 -26.14 9.12 -5.32
C TYR A 138 -26.66 10.23 -4.40
N ILE A 139 -27.40 9.88 -3.35
CA ILE A 139 -27.94 10.82 -2.37
C ILE A 139 -26.80 11.57 -1.66
N HIS A 140 -25.73 10.90 -1.27
CA HIS A 140 -24.59 11.58 -0.63
C HIS A 140 -23.80 12.48 -1.58
N LEU A 141 -23.77 12.19 -2.87
CA LEU A 141 -23.07 13.01 -3.86
C LEU A 141 -23.89 14.22 -4.33
N TYR A 142 -25.21 14.11 -4.37
CA TYR A 142 -26.06 15.10 -5.04
C TYR A 142 -27.16 15.70 -4.14
N GLY A 143 -27.42 15.11 -2.98
CA GLY A 143 -28.44 15.54 -2.03
C GLY A 143 -29.74 14.74 -2.17
N VAL A 144 -30.50 14.64 -1.07
CA VAL A 144 -31.78 13.91 -1.00
C VAL A 144 -32.90 14.58 -1.78
N ASP A 145 -32.84 15.91 -1.93
CA ASP A 145 -33.84 16.69 -2.66
C ASP A 145 -33.50 16.87 -4.15
N ALA A 146 -32.35 16.34 -4.61
CA ALA A 146 -31.96 16.46 -6.00
C ALA A 146 -32.78 15.53 -6.89
N ALA A 147 -33.30 16.07 -7.99
CA ALA A 147 -33.90 15.25 -9.05
C ALA A 147 -32.87 14.27 -9.63
N ILE A 148 -33.37 13.10 -10.08
CA ILE A 148 -32.52 12.11 -10.75
C ILE A 148 -32.07 12.68 -12.10
N ASP A 149 -30.77 12.84 -12.28
CA ASP A 149 -30.15 13.13 -13.56
C ASP A 149 -29.54 11.84 -14.12
N ALA A 150 -29.91 11.48 -15.35
CA ALA A 150 -29.50 10.23 -15.97
C ALA A 150 -27.97 10.09 -16.04
N LYS A 151 -27.24 11.17 -16.37
CA LYS A 151 -25.77 11.12 -16.46
C LYS A 151 -25.12 10.90 -15.10
N ARG A 152 -25.62 11.55 -14.05
CA ARG A 152 -25.16 11.39 -12.67
C ARG A 152 -25.47 10.00 -12.12
N ARG A 153 -26.67 9.48 -12.42
CA ARG A 153 -27.10 8.13 -12.05
C ARG A 153 -26.20 7.08 -12.70
N ASP A 154 -25.98 7.19 -14.01
CA ASP A 154 -25.18 6.24 -14.77
C ASP A 154 -23.71 6.22 -14.32
N LYS A 155 -23.16 7.37 -13.91
CA LYS A 155 -21.82 7.46 -13.29
C LYS A 155 -21.69 6.66 -11.99
N VAL A 156 -22.77 6.42 -11.27
CA VAL A 156 -22.79 5.62 -10.03
C VAL A 156 -23.05 4.15 -10.36
N ILE A 157 -24.01 3.86 -11.26
CA ILE A 157 -24.42 2.51 -11.63
C ILE A 157 -23.33 1.76 -12.41
N PHE A 158 -22.78 2.37 -13.47
CA PHE A 158 -21.91 1.64 -14.42
C PHE A 158 -20.65 1.05 -13.80
N PRO A 159 -19.93 1.71 -12.86
CA PRO A 159 -18.78 1.09 -12.22
C PRO A 159 -19.14 -0.19 -11.47
N VAL A 160 -20.28 -0.22 -10.77
CA VAL A 160 -20.75 -1.41 -10.05
C VAL A 160 -21.13 -2.50 -11.04
N MET A 161 -21.95 -2.18 -12.05
CA MET A 161 -22.31 -3.15 -13.10
C MET A 161 -21.08 -3.72 -13.81
N PHE A 162 -20.07 -2.90 -14.11
CA PHE A 162 -18.85 -3.37 -14.75
C PHE A 162 -18.07 -4.32 -13.84
N GLY A 163 -18.02 -4.04 -12.54
CA GLY A 163 -17.39 -4.91 -11.54
C GLY A 163 -18.03 -6.29 -11.47
N THR A 164 -19.36 -6.37 -11.63
CA THR A 164 -20.11 -7.64 -11.55
C THR A 164 -19.94 -8.50 -12.81
N ILE A 165 -19.84 -7.91 -14.00
CA ILE A 165 -19.83 -8.68 -15.27
C ILE A 165 -18.44 -8.90 -15.88
N SER A 166 -17.44 -8.11 -15.50
CA SER A 166 -16.12 -8.15 -16.14
C SER A 166 -15.21 -9.21 -15.52
N LYS A 167 -14.75 -10.16 -16.36
CA LYS A 167 -13.85 -11.24 -15.94
C LYS A 167 -12.46 -10.76 -15.53
N THR A 168 -11.98 -9.68 -16.14
CA THR A 168 -10.67 -9.08 -15.84
C THR A 168 -10.90 -7.66 -15.34
N LEU A 169 -10.36 -7.36 -14.16
CA LEU A 169 -10.62 -6.11 -13.47
C LEU A 169 -9.31 -5.35 -13.26
N ASN A 170 -9.20 -4.18 -13.87
CA ASN A 170 -8.01 -3.33 -13.77
C ASN A 170 -7.97 -2.61 -12.43
N VAL A 171 -6.84 -2.69 -11.74
CA VAL A 171 -6.60 -2.04 -10.44
C VAL A 171 -5.28 -1.28 -10.44
N SER A 172 -5.16 -0.34 -9.51
CA SER A 172 -3.89 0.28 -9.15
C SER A 172 -3.52 -0.11 -7.73
N LEU A 173 -2.27 -0.52 -7.54
CA LEU A 173 -1.68 -0.69 -6.22
C LEU A 173 -1.36 0.70 -5.66
N VAL A 174 -1.88 1.01 -4.47
CA VAL A 174 -1.64 2.27 -3.75
C VAL A 174 -1.17 1.94 -2.34
N VAL A 175 0.01 2.41 -1.98
CA VAL A 175 0.70 2.02 -0.75
C VAL A 175 1.02 3.29 0.03
N PRO A 176 0.20 3.64 1.03
CA PRO A 176 0.46 4.77 1.92
C PRO A 176 1.84 4.64 2.59
N ILE A 177 2.67 5.66 2.40
CA ILE A 177 4.03 5.69 2.94
C ILE A 177 3.92 6.23 4.37
N ALA A 178 4.11 5.34 5.34
CA ALA A 178 3.96 5.66 6.75
C ALA A 178 5.10 6.56 7.22
N MET A 179 4.79 7.53 8.07
CA MET A 179 5.78 8.27 8.85
C MET A 179 6.82 9.02 8.02
N THR A 180 6.41 9.54 6.86
CA THR A 180 7.28 10.28 5.93
C THR A 180 6.52 11.41 5.25
N HIS A 181 7.12 12.61 5.26
CA HIS A 181 6.65 13.77 4.51
C HIS A 181 7.42 13.90 3.19
N PHE A 182 6.78 14.54 2.21
CA PHE A 182 7.37 14.89 0.93
C PHE A 182 7.06 16.36 0.65
N ASP A 183 8.00 17.09 0.07
CA ASP A 183 7.85 18.49 -0.32
C ASP A 183 7.17 18.68 -1.68
N VAL A 184 6.76 17.59 -2.33
CA VAL A 184 6.08 17.56 -3.62
C VAL A 184 4.75 16.86 -3.53
N ASP A 185 3.73 17.37 -4.24
CA ASP A 185 2.43 16.70 -4.29
C ASP A 185 2.41 15.47 -5.19
N ARG A 186 3.23 15.46 -6.25
CA ARG A 186 3.33 14.32 -7.17
C ARG A 186 4.71 14.24 -7.80
N PHE A 187 5.23 13.03 -7.91
CA PHE A 187 6.52 12.76 -8.52
C PHE A 187 6.53 11.42 -9.26
N ARG A 188 6.93 11.43 -10.53
CA ARG A 188 6.93 10.24 -11.39
C ARG A 188 8.23 9.43 -11.22
N LEU A 189 8.10 8.12 -11.02
CA LEU A 189 9.25 7.20 -10.92
C LEU A 189 9.47 6.44 -12.24
N SER A 190 8.40 6.03 -12.90
CA SER A 190 8.42 5.38 -14.22
C SER A 190 7.18 5.75 -15.04
N GLU A 191 6.97 5.08 -16.17
CA GLU A 191 5.72 5.22 -16.93
C GLU A 191 4.48 4.80 -16.16
N THR A 192 4.62 3.82 -15.27
CA THR A 192 3.51 3.16 -14.57
C THR A 192 3.50 3.43 -13.08
N THR A 193 4.57 4.02 -12.52
CA THR A 193 4.71 4.24 -11.08
C THR A 193 5.05 5.69 -10.71
N TYR A 194 4.51 6.13 -9.57
CA TYR A 194 4.69 7.50 -9.06
C TYR A 194 4.38 7.59 -7.57
N ILE A 195 4.87 8.64 -6.93
CA ILE A 195 4.49 9.06 -5.58
C ILE A 195 3.46 10.19 -5.71
N THR A 196 2.42 10.19 -4.89
CA THR A 196 1.41 11.26 -4.87
C THR A 196 0.88 11.52 -3.48
N ARG A 197 0.51 12.77 -3.19
CA ARG A 197 -0.29 13.12 -2.02
C ARG A 197 -1.61 12.37 -2.07
N ILE A 198 -2.02 11.78 -0.95
CA ILE A 198 -3.27 11.03 -0.86
C ILE A 198 -4.43 12.04 -0.73
N PRO A 199 -5.41 12.05 -1.66
CA PRO A 199 -6.56 12.95 -1.57
C PRO A 199 -7.43 12.65 -0.34
N ARG A 200 -8.10 13.67 0.20
CA ARG A 200 -8.96 13.55 1.41
C ARG A 200 -9.97 12.40 1.32
N LYS A 201 -10.70 12.26 0.20
CA LYS A 201 -11.67 11.16 0.04
C LYS A 201 -11.02 9.77 0.09
N MET A 202 -9.79 9.63 -0.40
CA MET A 202 -9.04 8.38 -0.31
C MET A 202 -8.47 8.14 1.09
N GLN A 203 -8.03 9.20 1.79
CA GLN A 203 -7.65 9.13 3.20
C GLN A 203 -8.81 8.60 4.06
N LEU A 204 -10.01 9.16 3.88
CA LEU A 204 -11.22 8.70 4.55
C LEU A 204 -11.57 7.25 4.16
N ALA A 205 -11.57 6.91 2.87
CA ALA A 205 -11.86 5.55 2.41
C ALA A 205 -10.96 4.48 3.05
N ARG A 206 -9.63 4.70 3.06
CA ARG A 206 -8.69 3.74 3.64
C ARG A 206 -8.73 3.67 5.16
N ALA A 207 -9.19 4.73 5.84
CA ALA A 207 -9.32 4.75 7.31
C ALA A 207 -10.39 3.79 7.83
N ARG A 208 -11.31 3.34 6.97
CA ARG A 208 -12.34 2.33 7.30
C ARG A 208 -11.79 0.90 7.36
N MET A 209 -10.59 0.66 6.84
CA MET A 209 -10.01 -0.68 6.87
C MET A 209 -9.66 -1.07 8.29
N SER A 210 -10.05 -2.28 8.68
CA SER A 210 -9.79 -2.79 10.02
C SER A 210 -8.29 -2.91 10.30
N THR A 211 -7.88 -2.47 11.50
CA THR A 211 -6.55 -2.72 12.05
C THR A 211 -6.54 -3.88 13.04
N MET A 212 -7.72 -4.42 13.39
CA MET A 212 -7.88 -5.49 14.37
C MET A 212 -7.10 -6.74 13.96
N GLY A 213 -6.32 -7.29 14.88
CA GLY A 213 -5.52 -8.49 14.64
C GLY A 213 -4.27 -8.30 13.77
N THR A 214 -4.00 -7.09 13.27
CA THR A 214 -2.86 -6.83 12.37
C THR A 214 -1.58 -6.42 13.10
N GLY A 215 -1.70 -6.04 14.38
CA GLY A 215 -0.62 -5.45 15.17
C GLY A 215 -0.25 -4.01 14.80
N ALA A 216 -0.85 -3.44 13.74
CA ALA A 216 -0.58 -2.06 13.35
C ALA A 216 -1.33 -1.07 14.24
N VAL A 217 -0.62 -0.05 14.74
CA VAL A 217 -1.21 1.04 15.53
C VAL A 217 -1.99 1.97 14.61
N SER A 218 -3.24 2.26 14.97
CA SER A 218 -4.17 3.08 14.15
C SER A 218 -3.60 4.47 13.83
N SER A 219 -2.89 5.10 14.77
CA SER A 219 -2.22 6.39 14.55
C SER A 219 -1.12 6.30 13.48
N VAL A 220 -0.34 5.22 13.45
CA VAL A 220 0.70 4.99 12.44
C VAL A 220 0.09 4.66 11.08
N VAL A 221 -0.99 3.88 11.06
CA VAL A 221 -1.81 3.66 9.87
C VAL A 221 -2.31 5.01 9.33
N GLY A 222 -2.74 5.90 10.23
CA GLY A 222 -3.19 7.25 9.90
C GLY A 222 -2.11 8.13 9.30
N ALA A 223 -0.90 8.06 9.86
CA ALA A 223 0.23 8.93 9.59
C ALA A 223 0.93 8.67 8.24
N ALA A 224 0.18 8.80 7.14
CA ALA A 224 0.68 8.76 5.77
C ALA A 224 0.10 9.93 4.96
N THR A 225 0.98 10.80 4.46
CA THR A 225 0.56 11.97 3.64
C THR A 225 0.60 11.67 2.15
N HIS A 226 1.50 10.78 1.73
CA HIS A 226 1.74 10.38 0.35
C HIS A 226 1.64 8.86 0.22
N ALA A 227 1.42 8.39 -1.00
CA ALA A 227 1.43 6.98 -1.34
C ALA A 227 2.31 6.72 -2.56
N PHE A 228 2.97 5.56 -2.56
CA PHE A 228 3.49 4.96 -3.78
C PHE A 228 2.32 4.36 -4.57
N VAL A 229 2.27 4.65 -5.86
CA VAL A 229 1.24 4.14 -6.77
C VAL A 229 1.90 3.38 -7.90
N SER A 230 1.43 2.16 -8.16
CA SER A 230 1.79 1.34 -9.31
C SER A 230 0.53 0.97 -10.09
N ARG A 231 0.54 1.24 -11.39
CA ARG A 231 -0.59 1.01 -12.31
C ARG A 231 -0.43 -0.29 -13.09
N GLN A 232 -1.45 -0.62 -13.87
CA GLN A 232 -1.48 -1.77 -14.79
C GLN A 232 -1.52 -3.13 -14.08
N TRP A 233 -2.16 -3.18 -12.91
CA TRP A 233 -2.46 -4.44 -12.24
C TRP A 233 -3.83 -4.94 -12.69
N THR A 234 -3.98 -6.26 -12.71
CA THR A 234 -5.25 -6.92 -13.02
C THR A 234 -5.56 -7.96 -11.97
N VAL A 235 -6.80 -8.01 -11.51
CA VAL A 235 -7.33 -9.20 -10.86
C VAL A 235 -7.53 -10.26 -11.95
N GLY A 236 -6.98 -11.46 -11.73
CA GLY A 236 -7.11 -12.59 -12.64
C GLY A 236 -8.57 -13.03 -12.86
N GLU A 237 -8.78 -14.01 -13.73
CA GLU A 237 -10.13 -14.51 -13.99
C GLU A 237 -10.75 -15.11 -12.72
N THR A 238 -11.89 -14.57 -12.29
CA THR A 238 -12.67 -15.10 -11.14
C THR A 238 -14.06 -15.54 -11.56
N ASN A 239 -14.58 -16.56 -10.87
CA ASN A 239 -15.88 -17.16 -11.18
C ASN A 239 -17.04 -16.50 -10.42
N ASN A 240 -16.77 -15.88 -9.28
CA ASN A 240 -17.74 -15.11 -8.52
C ASN A 240 -17.13 -13.81 -7.95
N ILE A 241 -17.98 -12.93 -7.42
CA ILE A 241 -17.58 -11.63 -6.85
C ILE A 241 -16.94 -11.80 -5.47
N HIS A 242 -17.34 -12.81 -4.69
CA HIS A 242 -16.73 -13.08 -3.39
C HIS A 242 -15.23 -13.41 -3.52
N GLU A 243 -14.84 -14.17 -4.54
CA GLU A 243 -13.45 -14.44 -4.92
C GLU A 243 -12.72 -13.14 -5.27
N VAL A 244 -13.33 -12.25 -6.06
CA VAL A 244 -12.71 -10.93 -6.36
C VAL A 244 -12.41 -10.18 -5.08
N ARG A 245 -13.40 -10.07 -4.18
CA ARG A 245 -13.24 -9.37 -2.90
C ARG A 245 -12.15 -10.03 -2.06
N ASN A 246 -12.15 -11.35 -1.97
CA ASN A 246 -11.14 -12.09 -1.23
C ASN A 246 -9.74 -11.87 -1.81
N SER A 247 -9.56 -11.96 -3.14
CA SER A 247 -8.28 -11.68 -3.80
C SER A 247 -7.76 -10.28 -3.52
N LEU A 248 -8.65 -9.28 -3.42
CA LEU A 248 -8.30 -7.90 -3.11
C LEU A 248 -8.03 -7.66 -1.62
N SER A 249 -8.43 -8.56 -0.74
CA SER A 249 -8.09 -8.52 0.69
C SER A 249 -6.68 -9.03 0.98
N TRP A 250 -6.00 -9.62 0.01
CA TRP A 250 -4.65 -10.13 0.14
C TRP A 250 -3.68 -9.41 -0.79
N LEU A 251 -2.39 -9.46 -0.45
CA LEU A 251 -1.33 -8.88 -1.26
C LEU A 251 -0.58 -10.00 -1.98
N ALA A 252 -0.63 -9.99 -3.31
CA ALA A 252 0.08 -10.95 -4.14
C ALA A 252 1.61 -10.80 -3.99
N PRO A 253 2.39 -11.88 -4.16
CA PRO A 253 3.86 -11.83 -4.08
C PRO A 253 4.49 -10.76 -4.99
N ASP A 254 3.98 -10.62 -6.23
CA ASP A 254 4.49 -9.63 -7.17
C ASP A 254 4.21 -8.18 -6.73
N ALA A 255 3.07 -7.95 -6.08
CA ALA A 255 2.75 -6.65 -5.50
C ALA A 255 3.70 -6.33 -4.35
N MET A 256 4.04 -7.32 -3.52
CA MET A 256 5.10 -7.14 -2.53
C MET A 256 6.46 -6.88 -3.15
N ASN A 257 6.86 -7.60 -4.20
CA ASN A 257 8.13 -7.34 -4.89
C ASN A 257 8.21 -5.89 -5.41
N ALA A 258 7.11 -5.36 -5.94
CA ALA A 258 7.03 -3.96 -6.38
C ALA A 258 7.16 -2.97 -5.22
N ILE A 259 6.53 -3.27 -4.08
CA ILE A 259 6.64 -2.49 -2.83
C ILE A 259 8.07 -2.52 -2.30
N ASP A 260 8.68 -3.70 -2.22
CA ASP A 260 10.04 -3.89 -1.74
C ASP A 260 11.06 -3.13 -2.60
N SER A 261 10.85 -3.14 -3.92
CA SER A 261 11.68 -2.39 -4.87
C SER A 261 11.57 -0.88 -4.64
N PHE A 262 10.34 -0.37 -4.44
CA PHE A 262 10.12 1.04 -4.15
C PHE A 262 10.76 1.47 -2.82
N PHE A 263 10.47 0.77 -1.73
CA PHE A 263 11.03 1.11 -0.42
C PHE A 263 12.55 0.90 -0.37
N GLY A 264 13.06 -0.10 -1.09
CA GLY A 264 14.49 -0.31 -1.29
C GLY A 264 15.13 0.91 -1.96
N ALA A 265 14.58 1.37 -3.09
CA ALA A 265 15.06 2.57 -3.77
C ALA A 265 15.02 3.81 -2.87
N LEU A 266 13.91 4.02 -2.16
CA LEU A 266 13.74 5.11 -1.20
C LEU A 266 14.82 5.08 -0.12
N ARG A 267 15.09 3.91 0.46
CA ARG A 267 16.07 3.70 1.52
C ARG A 267 17.50 3.83 1.02
N VAL A 268 17.84 3.28 -0.14
CA VAL A 268 19.18 3.46 -0.76
C VAL A 268 19.47 4.96 -0.93
N ALA A 269 18.57 5.70 -1.58
CA ALA A 269 18.75 7.11 -1.86
C ALA A 269 18.81 7.98 -0.59
N THR A 270 17.88 7.78 0.35
CA THR A 270 17.63 8.75 1.44
C THR A 270 18.05 8.26 2.82
N GLY A 271 18.03 6.96 3.06
CA GLY A 271 18.23 6.37 4.39
C GLY A 271 17.05 6.53 5.32
N VAL A 272 15.91 7.03 4.83
CA VAL A 272 14.74 7.29 5.65
C VAL A 272 14.25 5.99 6.31
N ARG A 273 14.01 6.07 7.60
CA ARG A 273 13.29 5.03 8.34
C ARG A 273 11.81 5.26 8.10
N THR A 274 11.20 4.33 7.39
CA THR A 274 9.81 4.40 6.92
C THR A 274 9.30 2.99 6.68
N GLY A 275 8.04 2.86 6.31
CA GLY A 275 7.43 1.62 5.89
C GLY A 275 6.02 1.87 5.37
N PHE A 276 5.17 0.87 5.46
CA PHE A 276 3.75 0.99 5.14
C PHE A 276 2.93 0.20 6.16
N ALA A 277 1.73 0.70 6.41
CA ALA A 277 0.78 0.06 7.31
C ALA A 277 -0.42 -0.55 6.56
N GLN A 278 -0.55 -0.23 5.27
CA GLN A 278 -1.64 -0.66 4.40
C GLN A 278 -1.14 -0.86 2.98
N ALA A 279 -1.73 -1.80 2.26
CA ALA A 279 -1.61 -1.92 0.82
C ALA A 279 -3.02 -1.94 0.22
N LEU A 280 -3.27 -0.99 -0.68
CA LEU A 280 -4.60 -0.71 -1.20
C LEU A 280 -4.69 -1.07 -2.67
N TRP A 281 -5.83 -1.59 -3.09
CA TRP A 281 -6.23 -1.75 -4.46
C TRP A 281 -7.33 -0.75 -4.78
N VAL A 282 -7.03 0.15 -5.71
CA VAL A 282 -7.98 1.15 -6.19
C VAL A 282 -8.48 0.71 -7.57
N PRO A 283 -9.79 0.42 -7.72
CA PRO A 283 -10.34 -0.03 -8.98
C PRO A 283 -10.35 1.09 -10.02
N ASN A 284 -10.11 0.74 -11.29
CA ASN A 284 -10.11 1.69 -12.39
C ASN A 284 -11.41 1.57 -13.22
N GLY A 285 -12.35 2.47 -12.97
CA GLY A 285 -13.63 2.53 -13.70
C GLY A 285 -14.66 1.49 -13.26
N TRP A 286 -14.46 0.83 -12.12
CA TRP A 286 -15.36 -0.18 -11.58
C TRP A 286 -15.42 -0.17 -10.05
N ALA A 287 -16.39 -0.88 -9.47
CA ALA A 287 -16.54 -1.07 -8.03
C ALA A 287 -17.29 -2.38 -7.75
N LEU A 288 -17.15 -2.95 -6.54
CA LEU A 288 -18.03 -4.02 -6.05
C LEU A 288 -19.16 -3.47 -5.16
N ASP A 289 -18.89 -2.35 -4.51
CA ASP A 289 -19.74 -1.75 -3.51
C ASP A 289 -19.37 -0.27 -3.34
N TYR A 290 -20.22 0.43 -2.61
CA TYR A 290 -19.99 1.79 -2.19
C TYR A 290 -20.24 1.94 -0.71
N PHE A 291 -19.63 2.97 -0.14
CA PHE A 291 -19.97 3.46 1.18
C PHE A 291 -20.07 4.98 1.13
N CYS A 292 -21.30 5.49 1.27
CA CYS A 292 -21.60 6.91 1.13
C CYS A 292 -20.95 7.51 -0.15
N ASP A 293 -20.25 8.64 0.01
CA ASP A 293 -19.56 9.37 -1.05
C ASP A 293 -18.07 8.99 -1.22
N LEU A 294 -17.57 7.98 -0.49
CA LEU A 294 -16.15 7.63 -0.46
C LEU A 294 -15.71 6.90 -1.73
N THR A 295 -14.45 7.03 -2.10
CA THR A 295 -13.89 6.26 -3.22
C THR A 295 -13.83 4.78 -2.85
N PRO A 296 -14.23 3.84 -3.73
CA PRO A 296 -14.02 2.41 -3.50
C PRO A 296 -12.53 2.10 -3.32
N VAL A 297 -12.19 1.42 -2.23
CA VAL A 297 -10.84 1.00 -1.91
C VAL A 297 -10.93 -0.38 -1.28
N TYR A 298 -10.10 -1.30 -1.74
CA TYR A 298 -9.93 -2.64 -1.19
C TYR A 298 -8.49 -2.80 -0.71
N GLY A 299 -8.17 -3.83 0.07
CA GLY A 299 -6.79 -4.07 0.48
C GLY A 299 -6.64 -4.76 1.83
N ALA A 300 -5.42 -4.71 2.34
CA ALA A 300 -5.05 -5.24 3.64
C ALA A 300 -4.33 -4.20 4.51
N THR A 301 -4.55 -4.28 5.82
CA THR A 301 -3.68 -3.65 6.82
C THR A 301 -2.52 -4.61 7.12
N LEU A 302 -1.29 -4.11 7.02
CA LEU A 302 -0.07 -4.89 7.15
C LEU A 302 0.94 -4.09 7.96
N ARG A 303 1.42 -4.62 9.09
CA ARG A 303 2.41 -3.94 9.93
C ARG A 303 3.82 -4.08 9.34
N GLN A 304 4.18 -3.20 8.41
CA GLN A 304 5.47 -3.22 7.69
C GLN A 304 6.25 -1.91 7.89
N TYR A 305 6.52 -1.55 9.13
CA TYR A 305 7.23 -0.33 9.52
C TYR A 305 7.99 -0.50 10.86
N PRO A 306 8.97 0.38 11.17
CA PRO A 306 9.73 0.36 12.43
C PRO A 306 8.89 0.41 13.71
N ASN A 307 9.21 -0.43 14.71
CA ASN A 307 8.49 -0.48 15.98
C ASN A 307 8.49 0.82 16.78
N GLU A 308 9.53 1.64 16.65
CA GLU A 308 9.59 2.94 17.34
C GLU A 308 8.42 3.85 16.96
N PHE A 309 7.77 3.63 15.80
CA PHE A 309 6.62 4.42 15.39
C PHE A 309 5.38 4.14 16.23
N ASP A 310 5.25 2.94 16.80
CA ASP A 310 4.13 2.60 17.68
C ASP A 310 4.18 3.37 19.00
N ASN A 311 5.36 3.81 19.41
CA ASN A 311 5.61 4.57 20.64
C ASN A 311 5.51 6.08 20.39
N TYR A 312 4.33 6.54 19.97
CA TYR A 312 4.05 7.97 19.71
C TYR A 312 4.87 8.63 18.60
N GLY A 313 5.50 7.85 17.70
CA GLY A 313 6.36 8.41 16.65
C GLY A 313 5.64 9.42 15.75
N TRP A 314 4.31 9.33 15.60
CA TRP A 314 3.49 10.26 14.81
C TRP A 314 3.42 11.69 15.40
N LEU A 315 3.90 11.88 16.63
CA LEU A 315 4.07 13.19 17.27
C LEU A 315 5.46 13.80 17.03
N GLU A 316 6.39 13.05 16.45
CA GLU A 316 7.72 13.55 16.11
C GLU A 316 7.70 14.33 14.79
N GLN A 317 8.35 15.51 14.79
CA GLN A 317 8.58 16.28 13.57
C GLN A 317 9.56 15.54 12.66
N ARG A 318 9.27 15.51 11.35
CA ARG A 318 10.11 14.82 10.36
C ARG A 318 10.45 15.71 9.20
N THR A 319 11.74 15.70 8.82
CA THR A 319 12.21 16.40 7.63
C THR A 319 11.58 15.78 6.39
N PRO A 320 10.90 16.57 5.54
CA PRO A 320 10.34 16.07 4.30
C PRO A 320 11.43 15.59 3.33
N ILE A 321 11.14 14.52 2.58
CA ILE A 321 11.96 14.11 1.45
C ILE A 321 11.81 15.14 0.35
N THR A 322 12.95 15.64 -0.12
CA THR A 322 13.03 16.70 -1.12
C THR A 322 12.90 16.19 -2.55
N ARG A 323 12.53 17.08 -3.49
CA ARG A 323 12.56 16.76 -4.93
C ARG A 323 13.91 16.21 -5.40
N GLY A 324 15.03 16.79 -4.96
CA GLY A 324 16.37 16.33 -5.35
C GLY A 324 16.65 14.90 -4.89
N GLN A 325 16.25 14.56 -3.67
CA GLN A 325 16.30 13.17 -3.18
C GLN A 325 15.42 12.23 -3.99
N LEU A 326 14.23 12.67 -4.43
CA LEU A 326 13.36 11.86 -5.27
C LEU A 326 13.92 11.60 -6.67
N GLU A 327 14.77 12.48 -7.20
CA GLU A 327 15.48 12.22 -8.46
C GLU A 327 16.47 11.06 -8.31
N ASP A 328 17.18 10.98 -7.18
CA ASP A 328 18.00 9.82 -6.84
C ASP A 328 17.15 8.56 -6.65
N VAL A 329 15.99 8.67 -5.97
CA VAL A 329 15.04 7.54 -5.83
C VAL A 329 14.61 7.03 -7.20
N ARG A 330 14.26 7.91 -8.14
CA ARG A 330 13.86 7.52 -9.51
C ARG A 330 15.00 6.81 -10.24
N ARG A 331 16.22 7.35 -10.18
CA ARG A 331 17.40 6.74 -10.80
C ARG A 331 17.61 5.32 -10.27
N ILE A 332 17.66 5.16 -8.95
CA ILE A 332 17.87 3.87 -8.29
C ILE A 332 16.71 2.92 -8.59
N TYR A 333 15.47 3.39 -8.50
CA TYR A 333 14.29 2.58 -8.77
C TYR A 333 14.28 2.02 -10.20
N GLY A 334 14.64 2.84 -11.20
CA GLY A 334 14.78 2.39 -12.58
C GLY A 334 15.78 1.24 -12.71
N ARG A 335 16.97 1.39 -12.09
CA ARG A 335 18.00 0.34 -12.07
C ARG A 335 17.58 -0.94 -11.36
N ILE A 336 16.81 -0.82 -10.28
CA ILE A 336 16.28 -1.98 -9.55
C ILE A 336 15.30 -2.75 -10.42
N VAL A 337 14.37 -2.05 -11.09
CA VAL A 337 13.35 -2.67 -11.96
C VAL A 337 13.98 -3.30 -13.21
N GLU A 338 15.05 -2.71 -13.74
CA GLU A 338 15.82 -3.25 -14.87
C GLU A 338 16.74 -4.42 -14.49
N SER A 339 17.12 -4.53 -13.21
CA SER A 339 18.08 -5.53 -12.75
C SER A 339 17.48 -6.94 -12.74
N LYS A 340 18.24 -7.89 -13.29
CA LYS A 340 17.93 -9.33 -13.24
C LYS A 340 18.69 -10.06 -12.12
N SER A 341 19.46 -9.34 -11.32
CA SER A 341 20.31 -9.93 -10.28
C SER A 341 19.49 -10.31 -9.06
N GLU A 342 19.37 -11.62 -8.83
CA GLU A 342 18.75 -12.18 -7.64
C GLU A 342 19.48 -11.74 -6.36
N ALA A 343 20.80 -11.61 -6.41
CA ALA A 343 21.60 -11.10 -5.29
C ALA A 343 21.20 -9.66 -4.91
N VAL A 344 21.01 -8.79 -5.90
CA VAL A 344 20.53 -7.41 -5.67
C VAL A 344 19.12 -7.43 -5.07
N ARG A 345 18.21 -8.26 -5.61
CA ARG A 345 16.85 -8.38 -5.10
C ARG A 345 16.82 -8.82 -3.63
N LEU A 346 17.60 -9.84 -3.28
CA LEU A 346 17.71 -10.34 -1.90
C LEU A 346 18.38 -9.31 -0.98
N ALA A 347 19.43 -8.64 -1.45
CA ALA A 347 20.10 -7.60 -0.67
C ALA A 347 19.19 -6.39 -0.39
N LEU A 348 18.32 -6.00 -1.34
CA LEU A 348 17.29 -4.98 -1.11
C LEU A 348 16.28 -5.40 -0.05
N LYS A 349 15.84 -6.67 -0.08
CA LYS A 349 14.96 -7.22 0.96
C LYS A 349 15.63 -7.20 2.34
N ARG A 350 16.93 -7.52 2.40
CA ARG A 350 17.72 -7.41 3.63
C ARG A 350 17.87 -5.97 4.11
N LEU A 351 18.12 -5.01 3.21
CA LEU A 351 18.14 -3.59 3.56
C LEU A 351 16.78 -3.12 4.12
N ASN A 352 15.69 -3.56 3.50
CA ASN A 352 14.34 -3.26 3.97
C ASN A 352 14.14 -3.76 5.41
N GLY A 353 14.53 -5.01 5.70
CA GLY A 353 14.49 -5.59 7.05
C GLY A 353 15.37 -4.84 8.06
N CYS A 354 16.59 -4.49 7.67
CA CYS A 354 17.56 -3.76 8.50
C CYS A 354 16.97 -2.45 9.07
N LEU A 355 16.16 -1.76 8.26
CA LEU A 355 15.54 -0.49 8.65
C LEU A 355 14.17 -0.63 9.31
N THR A 356 13.52 -1.81 9.30
CA THR A 356 12.21 -2.04 9.94
C THR A 356 12.26 -2.91 11.20
N ARG A 357 13.27 -3.77 11.36
CA ARG A 357 13.38 -4.65 12.54
C ARG A 357 13.53 -3.88 13.84
N THR A 358 13.03 -4.49 14.90
CA THR A 358 13.10 -3.99 16.27
C THR A 358 14.45 -4.25 16.90
N ASP A 359 14.94 -5.49 16.74
CA ASP A 359 16.20 -5.92 17.33
C ASP A 359 17.38 -5.47 16.47
N ALA A 360 18.31 -4.77 17.11
CA ALA A 360 19.49 -4.25 16.45
C ALA A 360 20.43 -5.38 16.01
N ALA A 361 20.49 -6.50 16.75
CA ALA A 361 21.32 -7.64 16.38
C ALA A 361 20.82 -8.30 15.09
N ASP A 362 19.52 -8.58 14.99
CA ASP A 362 18.89 -9.05 13.76
C ASP A 362 19.08 -8.09 12.57
N ALA A 363 18.97 -6.78 12.79
CA ALA A 363 19.20 -5.79 11.74
C ALA A 363 20.65 -5.82 11.23
N ILE A 364 21.62 -5.96 12.13
CA ILE A 364 23.04 -6.15 11.77
C ILE A 364 23.22 -7.43 10.96
N LEU A 365 22.59 -8.53 11.36
CA LEU A 365 22.64 -9.78 10.61
C LEU A 365 22.09 -9.59 9.19
N ASP A 366 20.92 -8.98 9.02
CA ASP A 366 20.36 -8.68 7.69
C ASP A 366 21.34 -7.82 6.86
N GLY A 367 21.91 -6.77 7.43
CA GLY A 367 22.91 -5.93 6.76
C GLY A 367 24.13 -6.72 6.29
N THR A 368 24.68 -7.60 7.16
CA THR A 368 25.83 -8.44 6.80
C THR A 368 25.49 -9.47 5.73
N ILE A 369 24.32 -10.11 5.80
CA ILE A 369 23.85 -11.04 4.76
C ILE A 369 23.72 -10.31 3.42
N GLY A 370 23.20 -9.08 3.41
CA GLY A 370 23.13 -8.25 2.21
C GLY A 370 24.50 -7.98 1.60
N LEU A 371 25.52 -7.67 2.42
CA LEU A 371 26.89 -7.49 1.95
C LEU A 371 27.50 -8.80 1.42
N GLU A 372 27.24 -9.94 2.07
CA GLU A 372 27.70 -11.27 1.64
C GLU A 372 27.11 -11.64 0.28
N LEU A 373 25.83 -11.39 0.06
CA LEU A 373 25.17 -11.64 -1.21
C LEU A 373 25.76 -10.82 -2.36
N LEU A 374 26.14 -9.57 -2.10
CA LEU A 374 26.60 -8.63 -3.14
C LEU A 374 28.09 -8.73 -3.43
N LEU A 375 28.89 -9.08 -2.42
CA LEU A 375 30.35 -8.98 -2.48
C LEU A 375 31.05 -10.30 -2.14
N GLY A 376 30.33 -11.34 -1.70
CA GLY A 376 30.88 -12.65 -1.40
C GLY A 376 31.09 -13.51 -2.66
N ASP A 377 31.85 -14.58 -2.52
CA ASP A 377 31.94 -15.65 -3.51
C ASP A 377 31.74 -17.01 -2.83
N ASP A 378 31.58 -18.08 -3.61
CA ASP A 378 31.34 -19.44 -3.09
C ASP A 378 32.54 -20.01 -2.30
N GLN A 379 33.69 -19.32 -2.30
CA GLN A 379 34.89 -19.72 -1.57
C GLN A 379 34.92 -19.07 -0.19
N ASN A 380 34.40 -19.80 0.81
CA ASN A 380 34.31 -19.37 2.21
C ASN A 380 35.64 -19.03 2.91
N GLN A 381 36.80 -19.34 2.31
CA GLN A 381 38.09 -18.97 2.88
C GLN A 381 38.29 -17.45 2.76
N SER A 382 38.56 -16.79 3.89
CA SER A 382 38.86 -15.35 3.98
C SER A 382 37.73 -14.38 3.58
N LEU A 383 36.46 -14.80 3.64
CA LEU A 383 35.28 -13.99 3.25
C LEU A 383 35.32 -12.56 3.79
N SER A 384 35.52 -12.38 5.11
CA SER A 384 35.57 -11.04 5.72
C SER A 384 36.68 -10.15 5.14
N TYR A 385 37.83 -10.74 4.77
CA TYR A 385 38.93 -9.99 4.15
C TYR A 385 38.58 -9.55 2.73
N LYS A 386 38.04 -10.46 1.90
CA LYS A 386 37.60 -10.14 0.52
C LYS A 386 36.54 -9.04 0.51
N LEU A 387 35.52 -9.15 1.36
CA LEU A 387 34.45 -8.16 1.48
C LEU A 387 34.98 -6.75 1.79
N ARG A 388 35.97 -6.65 2.69
CA ARG A 388 36.60 -5.38 3.02
C ARG A 388 37.33 -4.76 1.84
N LEU A 389 38.10 -5.55 1.09
CA LEU A 389 38.84 -5.08 -0.08
C LEU A 389 37.88 -4.64 -1.19
N ARG A 390 36.90 -5.47 -1.53
CA ARG A 390 35.89 -5.21 -2.56
C ARG A 390 35.07 -3.95 -2.21
N ALA A 391 34.55 -3.85 -0.99
CA ALA A 391 33.83 -2.65 -0.54
C ALA A 391 34.73 -1.40 -0.55
N GLY A 392 35.98 -1.54 -0.11
CA GLY A 392 36.97 -0.48 -0.12
C GLY A 392 37.22 0.05 -1.53
N VAL A 393 37.47 -0.82 -2.51
CA VAL A 393 37.77 -0.38 -3.87
C VAL A 393 36.55 0.21 -4.57
N LEU A 394 35.35 -0.33 -4.33
CA LEU A 394 34.09 0.21 -4.86
C LEU A 394 33.81 1.65 -4.40
N SER A 395 34.36 2.09 -3.25
CA SER A 395 34.22 3.48 -2.80
C SER A 395 34.77 4.50 -3.79
N ARG A 396 35.79 4.10 -4.57
CA ARG A 396 36.39 4.93 -5.62
C ARG A 396 35.42 5.26 -6.76
N LEU A 397 34.40 4.42 -6.96
CA LEU A 397 33.39 4.60 -8.01
C LEU A 397 32.18 5.43 -7.57
N SER A 398 32.02 5.67 -6.27
CA SER A 398 30.81 6.28 -5.72
C SER A 398 30.65 7.78 -6.00
N GLY A 399 31.73 8.45 -6.42
CA GLY A 399 31.78 9.91 -6.54
C GLY A 399 31.68 10.66 -5.19
N ASP A 400 31.56 9.94 -4.06
CA ASP A 400 31.52 10.52 -2.71
C ASP A 400 32.95 10.74 -2.18
N THR A 401 33.41 11.98 -2.24
CA THR A 401 34.75 12.36 -1.76
C THR A 401 34.94 12.21 -0.25
N THR A 402 33.87 11.91 0.51
CA THR A 402 33.95 11.69 1.97
C THR A 402 34.12 10.23 2.38
N ARG A 403 33.98 9.31 1.41
CA ARG A 403 34.25 7.88 1.56
C ARG A 403 35.52 7.51 0.81
N ASP A 404 36.58 7.26 1.57
CA ASP A 404 37.78 6.65 1.03
C ASP A 404 37.78 5.12 1.25
N ALA A 405 38.65 4.46 0.50
CA ALA A 405 38.76 3.00 0.48
C ALA A 405 39.19 2.42 1.84
N ALA A 406 40.12 3.08 2.54
CA ALA A 406 40.65 2.59 3.81
C ALA A 406 39.58 2.68 4.92
N LYS A 407 38.86 3.80 4.98
CA LYS A 407 37.75 4.03 5.90
C LYS A 407 36.61 3.04 5.65
N THR A 408 36.24 2.82 4.39
CA THR A 408 35.19 1.86 4.02
C THR A 408 35.59 0.43 4.41
N ALA A 409 36.84 0.03 4.14
CA ALA A 409 37.36 -1.28 4.56
C ALA A 409 37.43 -1.43 6.10
N ALA A 410 37.69 -0.35 6.83
CA ALA A 410 37.67 -0.33 8.30
C ALA A 410 36.24 -0.46 8.85
N GLN A 411 35.28 0.22 8.23
CA GLN A 411 33.86 0.13 8.57
C GLN A 411 33.32 -1.30 8.37
N VAL A 412 33.65 -1.96 7.26
CA VAL A 412 33.29 -3.37 7.05
C VAL A 412 33.92 -4.27 8.11
N LYS A 413 35.20 -4.05 8.47
CA LYS A 413 35.86 -4.79 9.56
C LYS A 413 35.11 -4.66 10.88
N GLN A 414 34.72 -3.43 11.23
CA GLN A 414 33.97 -3.14 12.45
C GLN A 414 32.63 -3.87 12.47
N LEU A 415 31.88 -3.82 11.36
CA LEU A 415 30.59 -4.49 11.23
C LEU A 415 30.72 -6.01 11.37
N TYR A 416 31.74 -6.62 10.76
CA TYR A 416 31.98 -8.07 10.88
C TYR A 416 32.38 -8.50 12.29
N ALA A 417 33.12 -7.67 13.03
CA ALA A 417 33.40 -7.94 14.43
C ALA A 417 32.11 -7.94 15.27
N ALA A 418 31.17 -7.04 15.00
CA ALA A 418 29.86 -7.01 15.65
C ALA A 418 29.02 -8.25 15.31
N ARG A 419 28.92 -8.62 14.02
CA ARG A 419 28.27 -9.88 13.58
C ARG A 419 28.85 -11.09 14.30
N SER A 420 30.17 -11.19 14.37
CA SER A 420 30.86 -12.30 15.04
C SER A 420 30.51 -12.36 16.53
N ALA A 421 30.50 -11.22 17.23
CA ALA A 421 30.14 -11.16 18.64
C ALA A 421 28.68 -11.58 18.90
N ILE A 422 27.76 -11.15 18.03
CA ILE A 422 26.33 -11.53 18.09
C ILE A 422 26.17 -13.04 17.91
N VAL A 423 26.74 -13.61 16.84
CA VAL A 423 26.59 -15.04 16.50
C VAL A 423 27.22 -15.94 17.54
N HIS A 424 28.34 -15.55 18.15
CA HIS A 424 29.00 -16.30 19.22
C HIS A 424 28.46 -15.99 20.62
N GLY A 425 27.40 -15.18 20.73
CA GLY A 425 26.75 -14.89 22.02
C GLY A 425 27.63 -14.13 23.02
N ILE A 426 28.64 -13.39 22.54
CA ILE A 426 29.55 -12.61 23.39
C ILE A 426 28.77 -11.40 23.94
N ARG A 427 28.12 -11.57 25.09
CA ARG A 427 27.34 -10.51 25.75
C ARG A 427 28.27 -9.41 26.28
N ARG A 428 28.13 -8.18 25.77
CA ARG A 428 28.56 -6.98 26.52
C ARG A 428 27.66 -6.87 27.77
N LYS A 429 28.27 -6.64 28.95
CA LYS A 429 27.62 -6.59 30.27
C LYS A 429 26.30 -5.80 30.22
N GLU A 430 25.22 -6.42 30.70
CA GLU A 430 23.91 -5.77 30.86
C GLU A 430 23.98 -4.69 31.93
N THR A 431 23.58 -3.47 31.58
CA THR A 431 23.22 -2.45 32.57
C THR A 431 21.83 -2.79 33.11
N LYS A 432 21.77 -3.20 34.39
CA LYS A 432 20.52 -3.52 35.12
C LYS A 432 19.65 -2.26 35.31
N LYS A 433 19.01 -1.75 34.27
CA LYS A 433 17.97 -0.72 34.36
C LYS A 433 16.70 -1.21 33.68
N THR A 434 15.65 -1.33 34.49
CA THR A 434 14.37 -2.00 34.21
C THR A 434 13.42 -1.22 33.30
N SER A 435 13.90 -0.23 32.54
CA SER A 435 13.06 0.78 31.90
C SER A 435 13.49 1.27 30.52
N GLU A 436 14.53 0.69 29.89
CA GLU A 436 14.87 1.07 28.52
C GLU A 436 14.09 0.21 27.50
N PRO A 437 13.26 0.82 26.64
CA PRO A 437 12.60 0.10 25.57
C PRO A 437 13.60 -0.06 24.41
N ALA A 438 13.80 -1.31 23.97
CA ALA A 438 14.73 -1.74 22.92
C ALA A 438 16.22 -1.79 23.31
N ASP A 439 16.90 -2.85 22.85
CA ASP A 439 18.34 -3.04 23.02
C ASP A 439 19.12 -2.03 22.18
N THR A 440 19.50 -0.90 22.79
CA THR A 440 20.28 0.17 22.13
C THR A 440 21.76 -0.16 22.01
N ARG A 441 22.24 -1.30 22.54
CA ARG A 441 23.67 -1.66 22.62
C ARG A 441 24.37 -1.70 21.27
N TYR A 442 23.61 -1.92 20.20
CA TYR A 442 24.09 -2.12 18.84
C TYR A 442 23.57 -1.06 17.85
N GLU A 443 23.00 0.05 18.32
CA GLU A 443 22.36 1.03 17.43
C GLU A 443 23.37 1.69 16.47
N LYS A 444 24.61 1.94 16.92
CA LYS A 444 25.67 2.47 16.04
C LYS A 444 26.05 1.48 14.95
N GLU A 445 26.21 0.22 15.31
CA GLU A 445 26.54 -0.87 14.39
C GLU A 445 25.37 -1.15 13.42
N ARG A 446 24.13 -0.99 13.85
CA ARG A 446 22.93 -1.05 12.99
C ARG A 446 22.96 0.07 11.94
N LEU A 447 23.18 1.31 12.36
CA LEU A 447 23.29 2.44 11.44
C LEU A 447 24.42 2.19 10.42
N LEU A 448 25.57 1.70 10.89
CA LEU A 448 26.69 1.32 10.03
C LEU A 448 26.33 0.22 9.02
N ALA A 449 25.59 -0.80 9.45
CA ALA A 449 25.15 -1.90 8.58
C ALA A 449 24.26 -1.40 7.45
N SER A 450 23.26 -0.57 7.79
CA SER A 450 22.35 0.00 6.81
C SER A 450 23.08 0.96 5.86
N ASP A 451 24.00 1.79 6.37
CA ASP A 451 24.76 2.75 5.60
C ASP A 451 25.69 2.08 4.58
N LEU A 452 26.46 1.07 5.00
CA LEU A 452 27.32 0.30 4.10
C LEU A 452 26.52 -0.43 3.03
N LEU A 453 25.41 -1.09 3.39
CA LEU A 453 24.60 -1.82 2.44
C LEU A 453 23.95 -0.88 1.39
N ARG A 454 23.45 0.28 1.83
CA ARG A 454 22.93 1.31 0.91
C ARG A 454 24.00 1.79 -0.06
N PHE A 455 25.19 2.09 0.46
CA PHE A 455 26.32 2.54 -0.34
C PHE A 455 26.70 1.50 -1.40
N ILE A 456 26.87 0.22 -1.02
CA ILE A 456 27.22 -0.85 -1.97
C ILE A 456 26.11 -1.05 -3.01
N LEU A 457 24.84 -1.04 -2.59
CA LEU A 457 23.72 -1.14 -3.52
C LEU A 457 23.70 0.00 -4.55
N ASP A 458 23.90 1.26 -4.13
CA ASP A 458 23.92 2.41 -5.05
C ASP A 458 25.06 2.30 -6.08
N VAL A 459 26.27 1.90 -5.63
CA VAL A 459 27.42 1.71 -6.52
C VAL A 459 27.16 0.58 -7.50
N LEU A 460 26.71 -0.60 -7.04
CA LEU A 460 26.50 -1.77 -7.91
C LEU A 460 25.28 -1.63 -8.84
N LEU A 461 24.29 -0.83 -8.47
CA LEU A 461 23.19 -0.45 -9.38
C LEU A 461 23.63 0.56 -10.44
N THR A 462 24.65 1.37 -10.14
CA THR A 462 25.23 2.33 -11.07
C THR A 462 26.26 1.67 -12.00
N HIS A 463 26.98 0.66 -11.50
CA HIS A 463 28.00 -0.11 -12.19
C HIS A 463 27.63 -1.61 -12.23
N PRO A 464 26.64 -1.99 -13.05
CA PRO A 464 26.12 -3.36 -13.07
C PRO A 464 27.16 -4.42 -13.47
N GLU A 465 28.21 -4.03 -14.19
CA GLU A 465 29.36 -4.89 -14.51
C GLU A 465 30.05 -5.47 -13.28
N TYR A 466 29.99 -4.78 -12.13
CA TYR A 466 30.59 -5.20 -10.86
C TYR A 466 29.64 -5.97 -9.95
N GLN A 467 28.40 -6.26 -10.39
CA GLN A 467 27.51 -7.16 -9.66
C GLN A 467 28.02 -8.61 -9.63
N THR A 468 29.01 -8.94 -10.47
CA THR A 468 29.79 -10.18 -10.38
C THR A 468 31.05 -9.91 -9.57
N PRO A 469 31.19 -10.47 -8.35
CA PRO A 469 32.28 -10.10 -7.44
C PRO A 469 33.68 -10.37 -7.99
N GLY A 470 33.87 -11.39 -8.83
CA GLY A 470 35.16 -11.66 -9.48
C GLY A 470 35.67 -10.50 -10.36
N LYS A 471 34.77 -9.76 -11.01
CA LYS A 471 35.14 -8.58 -11.82
C LYS A 471 35.67 -7.43 -10.98
N ILE A 472 35.24 -7.32 -9.72
CA ILE A 472 35.79 -6.33 -8.79
C ILE A 472 37.28 -6.65 -8.55
N ASP A 473 37.61 -7.93 -8.38
CA ASP A 473 38.98 -8.34 -8.13
C ASP A 473 39.86 -8.11 -9.37
N GLU A 474 39.40 -8.56 -10.53
CA GLU A 474 40.11 -8.46 -11.81
C GLU A 474 40.34 -7.00 -12.23
N ASP A 475 39.28 -6.19 -12.27
CA ASP A 475 39.34 -4.86 -12.87
C ASP A 475 39.85 -3.80 -11.88
N LEU A 476 39.48 -3.91 -10.60
CA LEU A 476 39.68 -2.83 -9.63
C LEU A 476 40.78 -3.11 -8.61
N LEU A 477 40.97 -4.38 -8.19
CA LEU A 477 42.01 -4.74 -7.22
C LEU A 477 43.35 -5.10 -7.89
N LEU A 478 43.30 -5.86 -8.98
CA LEU A 478 44.49 -6.31 -9.72
C LEU A 478 44.93 -5.34 -10.83
N GLY A 479 44.13 -4.31 -11.12
CA GLY A 479 44.47 -3.24 -12.05
C GLY A 479 44.21 -3.55 -13.53
N GLY A 480 43.34 -4.51 -13.84
CA GLY A 480 42.93 -4.80 -15.23
C GLY A 480 42.12 -3.66 -15.85
N ALA A 481 42.70 -2.96 -16.84
CA ALA A 481 42.12 -2.06 -17.86
C ALA A 481 41.04 -1.00 -17.48
N GLY A 482 40.51 -0.94 -16.26
CA GLY A 482 39.28 -0.18 -15.93
C GLY A 482 39.48 1.22 -15.38
N ILE A 483 40.67 1.56 -14.85
CA ILE A 483 40.85 2.81 -14.10
C ILE A 483 41.06 4.03 -15.02
N GLU A 484 41.55 3.86 -16.26
CA GLU A 484 41.85 4.99 -17.16
C GLU A 484 40.65 5.54 -17.95
N LYS A 485 39.48 4.89 -17.94
CA LYS A 485 38.32 5.29 -18.78
C LYS A 485 37.13 5.92 -18.06
N MET A 486 37.11 5.98 -16.72
CA MET A 486 35.92 6.41 -15.98
C MET A 486 36.05 7.85 -15.45
N GLY A 487 35.48 8.79 -16.20
CA GLY A 487 35.32 10.18 -15.76
C GLY A 487 34.38 10.31 -14.54
N PRO A 488 34.40 11.47 -13.85
CA PRO A 488 33.66 11.65 -12.61
C PRO A 488 32.15 11.51 -12.84
N GLY A 489 31.52 10.58 -12.10
CA GLY A 489 30.08 10.37 -12.13
C GLY A 489 29.27 11.61 -11.70
N PRO A 490 27.94 11.63 -11.96
CA PRO A 490 27.09 12.77 -11.67
C PRO A 490 27.11 13.12 -10.18
N ARG A 491 27.41 14.40 -9.87
CA ARG A 491 27.48 14.93 -8.50
C ARG A 491 26.10 14.94 -7.83
N ARG A 492 25.99 14.32 -6.66
CA ARG A 492 24.81 14.40 -5.78
C ARG A 492 24.51 15.84 -5.37
N SER A 493 23.24 16.22 -5.33
CA SER A 493 22.80 17.43 -4.62
C SER A 493 22.90 17.18 -3.11
N ARG A 494 23.73 17.96 -2.42
CA ARG A 494 23.96 17.82 -0.98
C ARG A 494 22.86 18.53 -0.20
N THR A 495 22.20 17.80 0.69
CA THR A 495 21.59 18.40 1.89
C THR A 495 22.10 17.63 3.10
N LYS A 496 22.67 18.34 4.09
CA LYS A 496 23.14 17.74 5.35
C LYS A 496 21.93 17.22 6.13
N SER A 497 21.85 15.91 6.35
CA SER A 497 20.94 15.31 7.34
C SER A 497 21.71 15.07 8.64
N LEU A 498 21.22 15.68 9.72
CA LEU A 498 21.45 15.24 11.11
C LEU A 498 20.48 14.11 11.44
#